data_AF-A0A3M5ENX1-F1
#
_entry.id   AF-A0A3M5ENX1-F1
#
_cell.length_a   1.000
_cell.length_b   1.000
_cell.length_c   1.000
_cell.angle_alpha   90.00
_cell.angle_beta   90.00
_cell.angle_gamma   90.00
#
_symmetry.space_group_name_H-M   'P 1'
#
loop_
_entity.id
_entity.type
_entity.pdbx_description
1 polymer ?
#
loop_
_entity_poly.entity_id
_entity_poly.type
_entity_poly.pdbx_seq_one_letter_code
_entity_poly.pdbx_strand_id
1 'polypeptide(L)' 'MANQNSDQLRVFARDPQSGQVGKTLQSVEVGSPSDLRFVAVP' A
#
# COMPACT_ATOMS: atom_id res chain seq x y z
N MET A 1 0.10 2.23 0.06
CA MET A 1 0.85 3.44 -0.34
C MET A 1 2.01 2.98 -1.20
N ALA A 2 2.09 3.47 -2.44
CA ALA A 2 3.35 3.51 -3.19
C ALA A 2 3.99 4.84 -2.86
N ASN A 3 5.15 4.81 -2.23
CA ASN A 3 5.88 6.02 -1.92
C ASN A 3 7.03 6.13 -2.92
N GLN A 4 6.83 6.94 -3.95
CA GLN A 4 7.74 7.09 -5.09
C GLN A 4 9.14 7.57 -4.72
N ASN A 5 9.32 8.08 -3.50
CA ASN A 5 10.62 8.49 -2.96
C ASN A 5 11.16 7.50 -1.90
N SER A 6 10.65 6.26 -1.89
CA SER A 6 11.20 5.15 -1.10
C SER A 6 11.12 3.86 -1.89
N ASP A 7 12.02 2.92 -1.64
CA ASP A 7 12.01 1.62 -2.31
C ASP A 7 11.05 0.62 -1.68
N GLN A 8 9.87 1.09 -1.23
CA GLN A 8 8.89 0.27 -0.53
C GLN A 8 7.44 0.58 -0.93
N LEU A 9 6.68 -0.51 -1.02
CA LEU A 9 5.22 -0.50 -0.94
C LEU A 9 4.79 -0.93 0.47
N ARG A 10 3.90 -0.14 1.08
CA ARG A 10 3.34 -0.46 2.40
C ARG A 10 1.83 -0.63 2.34
N VAL A 11 1.36 -1.70 2.97
CA VAL A 11 -0.05 -2.01 3.18
C VAL A 11 -0.41 -1.64 4.61
N PHE A 12 -1.47 -0.86 4.77
CA PHE A 12 -1.98 -0.43 6.08
C PHE A 12 -3.41 -0.92 6.26
N ALA A 13 -3.77 -1.26 7.50
CA ALA A 13 -5.18 -1.43 7.85
C ALA A 13 -5.91 -0.10 7.72
N ARG A 14 -7.17 -0.14 7.31
CA ARG A 14 -8.07 1.02 7.30
C ARG A 14 -9.24 0.74 8.23
N ASP A 15 -9.56 1.68 9.10
CA ASP A 15 -10.83 1.61 9.84
C ASP A 15 -11.98 1.83 8.84
N PRO A 16 -12.91 0.86 8.70
CA PRO A 16 -14.00 0.96 7.74
C PRO A 16 -15.05 2.02 8.08
N GLN A 17 -15.14 2.45 9.35
CA GLN A 17 -16.12 3.43 9.80
C GLN A 17 -15.60 4.85 9.64
N SER A 18 -14.40 5.12 10.17
CA SER A 18 -13.82 6.47 10.17
C SER A 18 -12.95 6.76 8.96
N GLY A 19 -12.48 5.72 8.27
CA GLY A 19 -11.43 5.89 7.29
C GLY A 19 -10.13 6.39 7.91
N GLN A 20 -9.75 5.97 9.10
CA GLN A 20 -8.40 6.27 9.61
C GLN A 20 -7.40 5.21 9.17
N VAL A 21 -6.17 5.63 8.88
CA VAL A 21 -5.05 4.71 8.61
C VAL A 21 -4.60 4.11 9.94
N GLY A 22 -4.59 2.79 10.02
CA GLY A 22 -4.13 2.03 11.17
C GLY A 22 -2.71 1.48 10.99
N LYS A 23 -2.46 0.34 11.65
CA LYS A 23 -1.16 -0.33 11.63
C LYS A 23 -0.73 -0.78 10.24
N THR A 24 0.58 -0.87 10.03
CA THR A 24 1.15 -1.54 8.85
C THR A 24 0.89 -3.04 8.94
N LEU A 25 0.43 -3.64 7.84
CA LEU A 25 0.15 -5.07 7.71
C LEU A 25 1.23 -5.78 6.90
N GLN A 26 1.82 -5.11 5.91
CA GLN A 26 2.83 -5.67 5.04
C GLN A 26 3.73 -4.56 4.49
N SER A 27 5.01 -4.91 4.30
CA SER A 27 5.97 -4.14 3.50
C SER A 27 6.48 -5.03 2.37
N VAL A 28 6.57 -4.47 1.17
CA VAL A 28 7.17 -5.11 0.00
C VAL A 28 8.26 -4.19 -0.51
N GLU A 29 9.48 -4.72 -0.61
CA GLU A 29 10.60 -4.00 -1.22
C GLU A 29 10.38 -3.93 -2.73
N VAL A 30 10.33 -2.71 -3.27
CA VAL A 30 10.16 -2.44 -4.70
C VAL A 30 10.76 -1.07 -4.99
N GLY A 31 11.71 -1.00 -5.93
CA GLY A 31 12.41 0.25 -6.22
C GLY A 31 11.47 1.34 -6.71
N SER A 32 11.47 2.50 -6.03
CA SER A 32 10.77 3.73 -6.41
C SER A 32 9.38 3.53 -7.06
N PRO A 33 8.41 2.89 -6.37
CA PRO A 33 7.12 2.53 -6.94
C PRO A 33 6.28 3.79 -7.21
N SER A 34 5.70 3.89 -8.40
CA SER A 34 4.93 5.06 -8.84
C SER A 34 3.50 4.76 -9.29
N ASP A 35 3.16 3.51 -9.57
CA ASP A 35 1.81 3.07 -9.96
C ASP A 35 1.44 1.75 -9.25
N LEU A 36 0.16 1.59 -8.94
CA LEU A 36 -0.39 0.35 -8.36
C LEU A 36 -1.76 0.05 -8.94
N ARG A 37 -1.94 -1.19 -9.38
CA ARG A 37 -3.20 -1.66 -9.96
C ARG A 37 -3.60 -2.98 -9.32
N PHE A 38 -4.88 -3.10 -9.02
CA PHE A 38 -5.50 -4.38 -8.71
C PHE A 38 -6.00 -4.99 -10.02
N VAL A 39 -5.64 -6.25 -10.27
CA VAL A 39 -6.17 -7.03 -11.39
C VAL A 39 -7.11 -8.08 -10.84
N ALA A 40 -8.31 -8.16 -11.39
CA ALA A 40 -9.21 -9.26 -11.08
C ALA A 40 -8.67 -10.53 -11.75
N VAL A 41 -8.67 -11.64 -11.01
CA VAL A 41 -8.43 -12.95 -11.60
C VAL A 41 -9.77 -13.44 -12.18
N PRO A 42 -9.80 -14.00 -13.41
CA PRO A 42 -11.03 -14.56 -13.99
C PRO A 42 -11.69 -15.63 -13.12
#